data_AF-R7V4T4-F1
#
_entry.id   AF-R7V4T4-F1
#
_cell.length_a   1.000
_cell.length_b   1.000
_cell.length_c   1.000
_cell.angle_alpha   90.00
_cell.angle_beta   90.00
_cell.angle_gamma   90.00
#
_symmetry.space_group_name_H-M   'P 1'
#
loop_
_entity.id
_entity.type
_entity.pdbx_description
1 polymer ?
#
loop_
_entity_poly.entity_id
_entity_poly.type
_entity_poly.pdbx_seq_one_letter_code
_entity_poly.pdbx_strand_id
1 'polypeptide(L)'
;MHKTKESLSALHKAIIGQKPVDLEDEKVMQTLIEKNQQWIKTEKERSRTARLWLNYMEQVSLIKLCIYAERTGDWVLHLNSIRQIIPYFHAAGHLAYAKSARIYPQQMQALQSTMNETEFGKFTKTGYFTIRRKDNLWGGIFSDQSIEQNLMRLLKTPGTQSIQYKSHREKHRRNVELSSRLYAEKPETPKAEIENAREEFLLKLYGFNKLGSTLDKLKQAIEKSSLTSTIKLESLPPTSAAAAQHSLRAYHQVQSTDLAWEDG
;
A
#
# COMPACT_ATOMS: atom_id res chain seq x y z
N MET A 1 27.51 -34.57 35.19
CA MET A 1 27.88 -33.19 34.78
C MET A 1 29.29 -33.09 34.18
N HIS A 2 30.27 -33.86 34.65
CA HIS A 2 31.67 -33.80 34.14
C HIS A 2 31.82 -34.31 32.69
N LYS A 3 31.21 -35.46 32.35
CA LYS A 3 31.20 -36.03 30.99
C LYS A 3 30.62 -35.09 29.93
N THR A 4 29.56 -34.34 30.27
CA THR A 4 28.91 -33.40 29.35
C THR A 4 29.77 -32.19 29.02
N LYS A 5 30.55 -31.69 29.99
CA LYS A 5 31.52 -30.60 29.78
C LYS A 5 32.70 -31.03 28.90
N GLU A 6 33.19 -32.25 29.08
CA GLU A 6 34.27 -32.80 28.26
C GLU A 6 33.82 -33.04 26.82
N SER A 7 32.61 -33.58 26.62
CA SER A 7 32.01 -33.71 25.29
C SER A 7 31.84 -32.36 24.59
N LEU A 8 31.38 -31.33 25.30
CA LEU A 8 31.25 -29.97 24.74
C LEU A 8 32.60 -29.33 24.40
N SER A 9 33.61 -29.51 25.26
CA SER A 9 34.98 -29.02 25.03
C SER A 9 35.63 -29.72 23.83
N ALA A 10 35.42 -31.03 23.69
CA ALA A 10 35.89 -31.79 22.53
C ALA A 10 35.21 -31.34 21.24
N LEU A 11 33.89 -31.10 21.26
CA LEU A 11 33.13 -30.57 20.13
C LEU A 11 33.61 -29.17 19.73
N HIS A 12 33.83 -28.30 20.72
CA HIS A 12 34.31 -26.94 20.50
C HIS A 12 35.70 -26.92 19.85
N LYS A 13 36.62 -27.77 20.33
CA LYS A 13 37.95 -27.94 19.73
C LYS A 13 37.88 -28.51 18.31
N ALA A 14 36.99 -29.47 18.06
CA ALA A 14 36.78 -30.05 16.74
C ALA A 14 36.16 -29.06 15.73
N ILE A 15 35.37 -28.09 16.20
CA ILE A 15 34.81 -27.01 15.36
C ILE A 15 35.88 -25.96 15.07
N ILE A 16 36.69 -25.55 16.06
CA ILE A 16 37.75 -24.54 15.88
C ILE A 16 38.88 -25.04 14.97
N GLY A 17 39.18 -26.35 15.00
CA GLY A 17 40.22 -26.95 14.17
C GLY A 17 39.86 -27.13 12.69
N GLN A 18 38.59 -26.89 12.31
CA GLN A 18 38.19 -26.99 10.91
C GLN A 18 38.63 -25.73 10.17
N LYS A 19 39.30 -25.91 9.02
CA LYS A 19 39.55 -24.79 8.10
C LYS A 19 38.20 -24.16 7.72
N PRO A 20 38.13 -22.81 7.65
CA PRO A 20 36.92 -22.15 7.19
C PRO A 20 36.57 -22.73 5.82
N VAL A 21 35.41 -23.35 5.76
CA VAL A 21 34.84 -23.86 4.51
C VAL A 21 34.53 -22.65 3.66
N ASP A 22 34.98 -22.67 2.41
CA ASP A 22 34.60 -21.66 1.44
C ASP A 22 33.10 -21.82 1.14
N LEU A 23 32.30 -20.91 1.71
CA LEU A 23 30.84 -20.91 1.55
C LEU A 23 30.42 -20.31 0.20
N GLU A 24 31.37 -19.82 -0.60
CA GLU A 24 31.10 -19.37 -1.98
C GLU A 24 31.09 -20.53 -2.99
N ASP A 25 31.57 -21.72 -2.61
CA ASP A 25 31.45 -22.92 -3.44
C ASP A 25 30.00 -23.44 -3.44
N GLU A 26 29.32 -23.24 -4.57
CA GLU A 26 27.95 -23.66 -4.80
C GLU A 26 27.74 -25.16 -4.49
N LYS A 27 28.71 -26.02 -4.82
CA LYS A 27 28.60 -27.47 -4.60
C LYS A 27 28.66 -27.81 -3.12
N VAL A 28 29.50 -27.09 -2.37
CA VAL A 28 29.58 -27.23 -0.91
C VAL A 28 28.29 -26.77 -0.25
N MET A 29 27.75 -25.62 -0.67
CA MET A 29 26.48 -25.11 -0.15
C MET A 29 25.30 -26.04 -0.44
N GLN A 30 25.21 -26.59 -1.65
CA GLN A 30 24.16 -27.57 -1.97
C GLN A 30 24.27 -28.83 -1.12
N THR A 31 25.49 -29.36 -0.93
CA THR A 31 25.72 -30.52 -0.07
C THR A 31 25.28 -30.24 1.38
N LEU A 32 25.52 -29.04 1.90
CA LEU A 32 25.10 -28.64 3.24
C LEU A 32 23.57 -28.52 3.35
N ILE A 33 22.91 -27.93 2.34
CA ILE A 33 21.45 -27.82 2.26
C ILE A 33 20.81 -29.21 2.27
N GLU A 34 21.29 -30.13 1.44
CA GLU A 34 20.79 -31.50 1.36
C GLU A 34 20.95 -32.23 2.70
N LYS A 35 22.13 -32.15 3.33
CA LYS A 35 22.37 -32.75 4.65
C LYS A 35 21.45 -32.18 5.72
N ASN A 36 21.24 -30.87 5.71
CA ASN A 36 20.34 -30.21 6.66
C ASN A 36 18.88 -30.64 6.45
N GLN A 37 18.41 -30.70 5.20
CA GLN A 37 17.06 -31.18 4.87
C GLN A 37 16.85 -32.63 5.32
N GLN A 38 17.83 -33.49 5.08
CA GLN A 38 17.79 -34.89 5.53
C GLN A 38 17.73 -34.98 7.06
N TRP A 39 18.56 -34.21 7.77
CA TRP A 39 18.54 -34.14 9.23
C TRP A 39 17.20 -33.66 9.78
N ILE A 40 16.63 -32.59 9.20
CA ILE A 40 15.30 -32.07 9.58
C ILE A 40 14.25 -33.18 9.44
N LYS A 41 14.27 -33.93 8.34
CA LYS A 41 13.31 -35.02 8.11
C LYS A 41 13.43 -36.10 9.19
N THR A 42 14.64 -36.60 9.44
CA THR A 42 14.90 -37.61 10.46
C THR A 42 14.48 -37.15 11.86
N GLU A 43 14.78 -35.90 12.22
CA GLU A 43 14.46 -35.38 13.55
C GLU A 43 12.96 -35.09 13.72
N LYS A 44 12.26 -34.65 12.66
CA LYS A 44 10.79 -34.56 12.64
C LYS A 44 10.16 -35.93 12.87
N GLU A 45 10.72 -37.01 12.34
CA GLU A 45 10.20 -38.38 12.52
C GLU A 45 10.45 -38.91 13.94
N ARG A 46 11.59 -38.56 14.54
CA ARG A 46 12.04 -39.06 15.85
C ARG A 46 11.16 -38.65 17.03
N SER A 47 10.63 -37.42 17.06
CA SER A 47 9.88 -36.90 18.20
C SER A 47 8.77 -35.93 17.81
N ARG A 48 7.62 -36.04 18.48
CA ARG A 48 6.49 -35.10 18.31
C ARG A 48 6.87 -33.67 18.70
N THR A 49 7.65 -33.51 19.78
CA THR A 49 8.09 -32.18 20.24
C THR A 49 9.10 -31.57 19.27
N ALA A 50 10.04 -32.37 18.75
CA ALA A 50 10.99 -31.90 17.75
C ALA A 50 10.27 -31.49 16.46
N ARG A 51 9.30 -32.29 16.01
CA ARG A 51 8.44 -31.96 14.86
C ARG A 51 7.71 -30.64 15.03
N LEU A 52 7.15 -30.38 16.21
CA LEU A 52 6.47 -29.12 16.52
C LEU A 52 7.41 -27.92 16.37
N TRP A 53 8.59 -27.96 16.99
CA TRP A 53 9.56 -26.87 16.93
C TRP A 53 10.10 -26.66 15.52
N LEU A 54 10.41 -27.73 14.79
CA LEU A 54 10.90 -27.63 13.41
C LEU A 54 9.84 -27.05 12.47
N ASN A 55 8.57 -27.45 12.62
CA ASN A 55 7.46 -26.86 11.87
C ASN A 55 7.22 -25.39 12.24
N TYR A 56 7.45 -25.00 13.50
CA TYR A 56 7.39 -23.60 13.92
C TYR A 56 8.51 -22.76 13.28
N MET A 57 9.74 -23.26 13.30
CA MET A 57 10.88 -22.58 12.69
C MET A 57 10.71 -22.41 11.17
N GLU A 58 10.09 -23.39 10.50
CA GLU A 58 9.72 -23.32 9.09
C GLU A 58 8.71 -22.19 8.83
N GLN A 59 7.66 -22.08 9.65
CA GLN A 59 6.69 -20.97 9.56
C GLN A 59 7.34 -19.60 9.78
N VAL A 60 8.20 -19.47 10.80
CA VAL A 60 8.93 -18.22 11.07
C VAL A 60 9.84 -17.86 9.89
N SER A 61 10.47 -18.86 9.28
CA SER A 61 11.34 -18.65 8.11
C SER A 61 10.54 -18.17 6.90
N LEU A 62 9.35 -18.71 6.66
CA LEU A 62 8.46 -18.26 5.59
C LEU A 62 7.97 -16.81 5.81
N ILE A 63 7.61 -16.46 7.05
CA ILE A 63 7.24 -15.07 7.39
C ILE A 63 8.41 -14.13 7.12
N LYS A 64 9.62 -14.49 7.54
CA LYS A 64 10.84 -13.72 7.26
C LYS A 64 11.09 -13.58 5.76
N LEU A 65 10.82 -14.63 4.97
CA LEU A 65 10.99 -14.60 3.52
C LEU A 65 9.99 -13.65 2.84
N CYS A 66 8.73 -13.65 3.29
CA CYS A 66 7.71 -12.71 2.83
C CYS A 66 8.11 -11.26 3.14
N ILE A 67 8.56 -11.00 4.37
CA ILE A 67 9.09 -9.69 4.75
C ILE A 67 10.29 -9.33 3.87
N TYR A 68 11.26 -10.22 3.71
CA TYR A 68 12.44 -9.98 2.89
C TYR A 68 12.04 -9.55 1.46
N ALA A 69 11.17 -10.31 0.81
CA ALA A 69 10.68 -10.02 -0.55
C ALA A 69 10.03 -8.64 -0.66
N GLU A 70 9.24 -8.24 0.33
CA GLU A 70 8.58 -6.94 0.38
C GLU A 70 9.55 -5.79 0.66
N ARG A 71 10.52 -6.02 1.56
CA ARG A 71 11.52 -5.01 1.89
C ARG A 71 12.42 -4.73 0.69
N THR A 72 12.79 -5.75 -0.08
CA THR A 72 13.66 -5.64 -1.27
C THR A 72 12.91 -5.34 -2.56
N GLY A 73 11.59 -5.57 -2.61
CA GLY A 73 10.82 -5.48 -3.85
C GLY A 73 11.10 -6.63 -4.81
N ASP A 74 11.34 -7.84 -4.29
CA ASP A 74 11.48 -9.07 -5.09
C ASP A 74 10.10 -9.70 -5.33
N TRP A 75 9.57 -9.49 -6.54
CA TRP A 75 8.24 -9.93 -6.93
C TRP A 75 8.09 -11.46 -6.97
N VAL A 76 9.09 -12.16 -7.49
CA VAL A 76 9.04 -13.62 -7.66
C VAL A 76 9.08 -14.27 -6.29
N LEU A 77 9.96 -13.79 -5.41
CA LEU A 77 10.07 -14.29 -4.06
C LEU A 77 8.80 -13.99 -3.24
N HIS A 78 8.18 -12.82 -3.44
CA HIS A 78 6.91 -12.46 -2.81
C HIS A 78 5.84 -13.50 -3.16
N LEU A 79 5.58 -13.74 -4.46
CA LEU A 79 4.57 -14.72 -4.89
C LEU A 79 4.86 -16.13 -4.40
N ASN A 80 6.13 -16.56 -4.43
CA ASN A 80 6.53 -17.87 -3.95
C ASN A 80 6.29 -18.02 -2.43
N SER A 81 6.59 -16.97 -1.65
CA SER A 81 6.35 -16.96 -0.20
C SER A 81 4.84 -17.05 0.14
N ILE A 82 3.99 -16.30 -0.59
CA ILE A 82 2.53 -16.39 -0.45
C ILE A 82 2.02 -17.78 -0.82
N ARG A 83 2.55 -18.40 -1.87
CA ARG A 83 2.15 -19.79 -2.23
C ARG A 83 2.48 -20.80 -1.13
N GLN A 84 3.63 -20.64 -0.49
CA GLN A 84 4.09 -21.53 0.59
C GLN A 84 3.35 -21.32 1.92
N ILE A 85 2.76 -20.15 2.16
CA ILE A 85 2.04 -19.87 3.42
C ILE A 85 0.62 -20.47 3.45
N ILE A 86 0.03 -20.75 2.28
CA ILE A 86 -1.37 -21.23 2.13
C ILE A 86 -1.70 -22.44 3.03
N PRO A 87 -0.88 -23.52 3.09
CA PRO A 87 -1.18 -24.67 3.95
C PRO A 87 -1.31 -24.30 5.43
N TYR A 88 -0.55 -23.30 5.89
CA TYR A 88 -0.61 -22.84 7.28
C TYR A 88 -1.88 -22.05 7.57
N PHE A 89 -2.40 -21.27 6.62
CA PHE A 89 -3.72 -20.64 6.78
C PHE A 89 -4.84 -21.67 6.89
N HIS A 90 -4.77 -22.75 6.11
CA HIS A 90 -5.72 -23.86 6.25
C HIS A 90 -5.59 -24.55 7.61
N ALA A 91 -4.35 -24.87 8.03
CA ALA A 91 -4.10 -25.54 9.31
C ALA A 91 -4.53 -24.70 10.53
N ALA A 92 -4.39 -23.38 10.46
CA ALA A 92 -4.80 -22.45 11.52
C ALA A 92 -6.29 -22.07 11.49
N GLY A 93 -7.07 -22.57 10.51
CA GLY A 93 -8.49 -22.23 10.37
C GLY A 93 -8.76 -20.83 9.79
N HIS A 94 -7.75 -20.15 9.28
CA HIS A 94 -7.86 -18.82 8.65
C HIS A 94 -8.33 -18.91 7.19
N LEU A 95 -9.51 -19.50 6.97
CA LEU A 95 -10.01 -19.85 5.63
C LEU A 95 -10.20 -18.64 4.70
N ALA A 96 -10.59 -17.48 5.23
CA ALA A 96 -10.70 -16.26 4.45
C ALA A 96 -9.34 -15.79 3.90
N TYR A 97 -8.28 -15.90 4.71
CA TYR A 97 -6.92 -15.62 4.30
C TYR A 97 -6.41 -16.68 3.31
N ALA A 98 -6.69 -17.96 3.54
CA ALA A 98 -6.33 -19.03 2.61
C ALA A 98 -6.97 -18.84 1.23
N LYS A 99 -8.26 -18.47 1.19
CA LYS A 99 -8.98 -18.14 -0.06
C LYS A 99 -8.33 -16.98 -0.78
N SER A 100 -8.09 -15.88 -0.06
CA SER A 100 -7.50 -14.66 -0.64
C SER A 100 -6.08 -14.90 -1.15
N ALA A 101 -5.24 -15.58 -0.36
CA ALA A 101 -3.87 -15.95 -0.70
C ALA A 101 -3.79 -16.96 -1.86
N ARG A 102 -4.88 -17.67 -2.19
CA ARG A 102 -4.97 -18.54 -3.36
C ARG A 102 -5.39 -17.77 -4.62
N ILE A 103 -6.36 -16.88 -4.50
CA ILE A 103 -6.86 -16.05 -5.61
C ILE A 103 -5.79 -15.04 -6.05
N TYR A 104 -5.07 -14.45 -5.10
CA TYR A 104 -4.10 -13.41 -5.37
C TYR A 104 -3.00 -13.85 -6.36
N PRO A 105 -2.24 -14.95 -6.14
CA PRO A 105 -1.23 -15.39 -7.11
C PRO A 105 -1.81 -15.73 -8.50
N GLN A 106 -3.06 -16.22 -8.58
CA GLN A 106 -3.73 -16.48 -9.86
C GLN A 106 -3.97 -15.18 -10.63
N GLN A 107 -4.47 -14.15 -9.94
CA GLN A 107 -4.64 -12.82 -10.53
C GLN A 107 -3.29 -12.21 -10.92
N MET A 108 -2.25 -12.42 -10.11
CA MET A 108 -0.91 -11.92 -10.37
C MET A 108 -0.23 -12.59 -11.57
N GLN A 109 -0.60 -13.82 -11.92
CA GLN A 109 -0.17 -14.46 -13.17
C GLN A 109 -0.85 -13.84 -14.40
N ALA A 110 -2.15 -13.51 -14.28
CA ALA A 110 -2.88 -12.82 -15.35
C ALA A 110 -2.44 -11.35 -15.53
N LEU A 111 -1.74 -10.77 -14.54
CA LEU A 111 -1.31 -9.37 -14.55
C LEU A 111 -0.47 -9.01 -15.78
N GLN A 112 0.35 -9.94 -16.28
CA GLN A 112 1.16 -9.71 -17.49
C GLN A 112 0.30 -9.46 -18.73
N SER A 113 -0.89 -10.06 -18.80
CA SER A 113 -1.82 -9.88 -19.92
C SER A 113 -2.73 -8.66 -19.79
N THR A 114 -2.91 -8.14 -18.57
CA THR A 114 -3.83 -7.02 -18.30
C THR A 114 -3.12 -5.69 -18.12
N MET A 115 -1.85 -5.69 -17.73
CA MET A 115 -1.03 -4.48 -17.54
C MET A 115 -0.12 -4.25 -18.75
N ASN A 116 0.14 -2.97 -19.08
CA ASN A 116 1.12 -2.61 -20.12
C ASN A 116 2.49 -3.23 -19.79
N GLU A 117 3.19 -3.78 -20.78
CA GLU A 117 4.50 -4.42 -20.62
C GLU A 117 5.53 -3.54 -19.89
N THR A 118 5.54 -2.23 -20.18
CA THR A 118 6.46 -1.28 -19.53
C THR A 118 6.13 -1.10 -18.04
N GLU A 119 4.85 -1.00 -17.71
CA GLU A 119 4.39 -0.88 -16.33
C GLU A 119 4.59 -2.18 -15.56
N PHE A 120 4.32 -3.31 -16.20
CA PHE A 120 4.57 -4.64 -15.65
C PHE A 120 6.06 -4.84 -15.34
N GLY A 121 6.95 -4.40 -16.24
CA GLY A 121 8.40 -4.40 -16.01
C GLY A 121 8.80 -3.55 -14.81
N LYS A 122 8.23 -2.35 -14.66
CA LYS A 122 8.48 -1.49 -13.48
C LYS A 122 7.94 -2.11 -12.19
N PHE A 123 6.71 -2.62 -12.23
CA PHE A 123 6.04 -3.25 -11.11
C PHE A 123 6.80 -4.46 -10.57
N THR A 124 7.23 -5.36 -11.48
CA THR A 124 7.86 -6.63 -11.13
C THR A 124 9.38 -6.53 -11.01
N LYS A 125 10.08 -6.10 -12.08
CA LYS A 125 11.56 -6.11 -12.15
C LYS A 125 12.19 -4.95 -11.37
N THR A 126 11.52 -3.80 -11.33
CA THR A 126 12.01 -2.62 -10.56
C THR A 126 11.45 -2.58 -9.13
N GLY A 127 10.58 -3.53 -8.78
CA GLY A 127 10.03 -3.69 -7.44
C GLY A 127 9.04 -2.58 -7.04
N TYR A 128 8.35 -1.95 -7.99
CA TYR A 128 7.37 -0.89 -7.69
C TYR A 128 6.07 -1.41 -7.06
N PHE A 129 5.90 -2.73 -6.93
CA PHE A 129 4.81 -3.28 -6.14
C PHE A 129 4.91 -2.94 -4.65
N THR A 130 6.11 -2.57 -4.16
CA THR A 130 6.34 -2.16 -2.77
C THR A 130 6.54 -0.65 -2.69
N ILE A 131 6.06 -0.05 -1.61
CA ILE A 131 6.12 1.40 -1.44
C ILE A 131 7.39 1.75 -0.67
N ARG A 132 8.17 2.69 -1.19
CA ARG A 132 9.41 3.17 -0.59
C ARG A 132 9.36 4.68 -0.39
N ARG A 133 9.79 5.16 0.79
CA ARG A 133 9.93 6.61 1.07
C ARG A 133 11.26 7.19 0.58
N LYS A 134 12.30 6.36 0.58
CA LYS A 134 13.65 6.68 0.11
C LYS A 134 14.14 5.51 -0.72
N ASP A 135 15.06 5.77 -1.64
CA ASP A 135 15.65 4.74 -2.49
C ASP A 135 16.72 3.95 -1.73
N ASN A 136 16.27 3.02 -0.90
CA ASN A 136 17.12 2.07 -0.19
C ASN A 136 16.62 0.64 -0.43
N LEU A 137 17.57 -0.30 -0.57
CA LEU A 137 17.27 -1.70 -0.88
C LEU A 137 16.32 -2.32 0.15
N TRP A 138 16.54 -2.07 1.44
CA TRP A 138 15.67 -2.54 2.52
C TRP A 138 14.62 -1.47 2.87
N GLY A 139 13.94 -0.94 1.86
CA GLY A 139 13.08 0.23 1.98
C GLY A 139 11.59 -0.05 1.90
N GLY A 140 11.22 -1.15 1.25
CA GLY A 140 9.84 -1.45 0.88
C GLY A 140 8.92 -1.67 2.07
N ILE A 141 7.70 -1.18 1.99
CA ILE A 141 6.62 -1.49 2.93
C ILE A 141 5.39 -1.93 2.14
N PHE A 142 4.57 -2.77 2.78
CA PHE A 142 3.29 -3.19 2.24
C PHE A 142 2.40 -1.98 1.95
N SER A 143 1.64 -2.07 0.85
CA SER A 143 0.72 -1.02 0.42
C SER A 143 -0.32 -0.69 1.50
N ASP A 144 -0.95 -1.71 2.08
CA ASP A 144 -1.92 -1.56 3.17
C ASP A 144 -1.30 -0.88 4.40
N GLN A 145 -0.11 -1.32 4.83
CA GLN A 145 0.61 -0.69 5.93
C GLN A 145 0.94 0.79 5.63
N SER A 146 1.27 1.11 4.37
CA SER A 146 1.49 2.50 3.97
C SER A 146 0.21 3.34 4.08
N ILE A 147 -0.93 2.80 3.67
CA ILE A 147 -2.23 3.46 3.73
C ILE A 147 -2.61 3.66 5.19
N GLU A 148 -2.50 2.63 6.03
CA GLU A 148 -2.86 2.75 7.43
C GLU A 148 -1.94 3.73 8.19
N GLN A 149 -0.63 3.58 8.04
CA GLN A 149 0.33 4.35 8.83
C GLN A 149 0.51 5.80 8.36
N ASN A 150 0.24 6.08 7.10
CA ASN A 150 0.37 7.43 6.53
C ASN A 150 -0.99 8.08 6.34
N LEU A 151 -1.89 7.45 5.58
CA LEU A 151 -3.17 8.04 5.23
C LEU A 151 -4.13 8.03 6.44
N MET A 152 -4.33 6.88 7.08
CA MET A 152 -5.30 6.76 8.18
C MET A 152 -4.83 7.45 9.47
N ARG A 153 -3.52 7.54 9.71
CA ARG A 153 -2.99 8.29 10.86
C ARG A 153 -3.23 9.80 10.73
N LEU A 154 -3.08 10.35 9.53
CA LEU A 154 -3.42 11.76 9.26
C LEU A 154 -4.90 12.04 9.61
N LEU A 155 -5.79 11.06 9.39
CA LEU A 155 -7.21 11.15 9.73
C LEU A 155 -7.51 11.01 11.24
N LYS A 156 -6.58 10.48 12.05
CA LYS A 156 -6.80 10.12 13.46
C LYS A 156 -6.25 11.13 14.49
N THR A 157 -5.54 12.18 14.09
CA THR A 157 -4.87 13.09 15.04
C THR A 157 -5.89 13.99 15.79
N PRO A 158 -5.82 14.16 17.14
CA PRO A 158 -6.88 14.84 17.92
C PRO A 158 -7.03 16.36 17.77
N GLY A 159 -6.28 16.99 16.86
CA GLY A 159 -6.49 18.39 16.45
C GLY A 159 -7.42 18.54 15.23
N THR A 160 -7.70 17.45 14.52
CA THR A 160 -8.52 17.38 13.30
C THR A 160 -9.90 16.74 13.53
N GLN A 161 -10.24 16.41 14.78
CA GLN A 161 -11.36 15.53 15.12
C GLN A 161 -12.75 16.18 15.26
N SER A 162 -12.91 17.51 15.29
CA SER A 162 -14.22 18.12 15.55
C SER A 162 -15.04 18.54 14.31
N ILE A 163 -14.45 18.68 13.11
CA ILE A 163 -15.16 19.30 11.96
C ILE A 163 -15.53 18.29 10.86
N GLN A 164 -14.82 17.17 10.71
CA GLN A 164 -14.97 16.32 9.52
C GLN A 164 -15.82 15.05 9.70
N TYR A 165 -16.01 14.53 10.92
CA TYR A 165 -16.54 13.18 11.11
C TYR A 165 -18.08 13.03 11.09
N LYS A 166 -18.87 14.02 11.56
CA LYS A 166 -20.35 13.95 11.45
C LYS A 166 -20.88 14.46 10.11
N SER A 167 -20.11 15.33 9.45
CA SER A 167 -20.46 15.85 8.13
C SER A 167 -20.36 14.77 7.06
N HIS A 168 -19.31 13.94 7.03
CA HIS A 168 -18.99 13.16 5.83
C HIS A 168 -19.86 11.93 5.53
N ARG A 169 -20.45 11.22 6.49
CA ARG A 169 -21.32 10.07 6.16
C ARG A 169 -22.67 10.52 5.57
N GLU A 170 -23.20 11.62 6.11
CA GLU A 170 -24.48 12.20 5.71
C GLU A 170 -24.33 13.15 4.52
N LYS A 171 -23.15 13.77 4.36
CA LYS A 171 -22.74 14.55 3.19
C LYS A 171 -22.25 13.66 2.04
N HIS A 172 -21.74 12.45 2.26
CA HIS A 172 -21.48 11.50 1.16
C HIS A 172 -22.79 10.92 0.64
N ARG A 173 -23.76 10.57 1.51
CA ARG A 173 -25.11 10.15 1.06
C ARG A 173 -25.87 11.29 0.37
N ARG A 174 -25.89 12.49 0.97
CA ARG A 174 -26.53 13.67 0.34
C ARG A 174 -25.77 14.19 -0.87
N ASN A 175 -24.43 14.14 -0.93
CA ASN A 175 -23.69 14.55 -2.13
C ASN A 175 -23.82 13.51 -3.23
N VAL A 176 -23.94 12.21 -2.96
CA VAL A 176 -24.24 11.22 -4.01
C VAL A 176 -25.66 11.43 -4.54
N GLU A 177 -26.63 11.78 -3.69
CA GLU A 177 -28.02 12.04 -4.06
C GLU A 177 -28.27 13.45 -4.67
N LEU A 178 -27.44 14.44 -4.33
CA LEU A 178 -27.41 15.77 -4.96
C LEU A 178 -26.55 15.80 -6.23
N SER A 179 -25.45 15.01 -6.28
CA SER A 179 -24.63 14.83 -7.48
C SER A 179 -25.37 14.03 -8.53
N SER A 180 -26.15 13.01 -8.13
CA SER A 180 -27.06 12.34 -9.05
C SER A 180 -28.14 13.28 -9.56
N ARG A 181 -28.62 14.27 -8.78
CA ARG A 181 -29.53 15.33 -9.27
C ARG A 181 -28.84 16.47 -10.04
N LEU A 182 -27.53 16.66 -9.90
CA LEU A 182 -26.75 17.65 -10.65
C LEU A 182 -26.32 17.13 -12.03
N TYR A 183 -26.23 15.80 -12.19
CA TYR A 183 -25.76 15.13 -13.41
C TYR A 183 -26.79 14.21 -14.06
N ALA A 184 -27.89 13.87 -13.39
CA ALA A 184 -29.04 13.29 -14.07
C ALA A 184 -29.90 14.40 -14.64
N GLU A 185 -30.16 14.28 -15.94
CA GLU A 185 -31.09 15.08 -16.73
C GLU A 185 -30.62 16.51 -17.07
N LYS A 186 -29.65 16.62 -17.98
CA LYS A 186 -29.88 17.22 -19.31
C LYS A 186 -28.58 17.31 -20.12
N PRO A 187 -28.61 17.01 -21.44
CA PRO A 187 -27.40 16.97 -22.28
C PRO A 187 -26.70 18.31 -22.51
N GLU A 188 -27.21 19.44 -22.00
CA GLU A 188 -26.69 20.77 -22.31
C GLU A 188 -26.81 21.74 -21.12
N THR A 189 -26.11 21.46 -20.01
CA THR A 189 -25.96 22.47 -18.96
C THR A 189 -24.97 23.55 -19.41
N PRO A 190 -25.35 24.85 -19.42
CA PRO A 190 -24.45 25.92 -19.88
C PRO A 190 -23.18 26.00 -19.02
N LYS A 191 -22.01 26.10 -19.67
CA LYS A 191 -20.69 26.15 -19.01
C LYS A 191 -20.61 27.17 -17.87
N ALA A 192 -21.27 28.32 -18.04
CA ALA A 192 -21.31 29.39 -17.06
C ALA A 192 -22.00 28.98 -15.73
N GLU A 193 -22.99 28.08 -15.77
CA GLU A 193 -23.67 27.61 -14.56
C GLU A 193 -22.77 26.69 -13.74
N ILE A 194 -22.00 25.84 -14.41
CA ILE A 194 -21.03 24.92 -13.79
C ILE A 194 -19.89 25.70 -13.11
N GLU A 195 -19.42 26.75 -13.78
CA GLU A 195 -18.39 27.65 -13.25
C GLU A 195 -18.90 28.42 -12.02
N ASN A 196 -20.07 29.05 -12.13
CA ASN A 196 -20.68 29.81 -11.03
C ASN A 196 -20.98 28.94 -9.81
N ALA A 197 -21.52 27.74 -10.01
CA ALA A 197 -21.82 26.81 -8.91
C ALA A 197 -20.56 26.36 -8.16
N ARG A 198 -19.46 26.11 -8.89
CA ARG A 198 -18.19 25.71 -8.28
C ARG A 198 -17.49 26.87 -7.57
N GLU A 199 -17.53 28.08 -8.13
CA GLU A 199 -16.99 29.26 -7.45
C GLU A 199 -17.76 29.56 -6.16
N GLU A 200 -19.10 29.48 -6.17
CA GLU A 200 -19.92 29.65 -4.99
C GLU A 200 -19.62 28.58 -3.91
N PHE A 201 -19.43 27.32 -4.34
CA PHE A 201 -19.03 26.23 -3.45
C PHE A 201 -17.69 26.51 -2.77
N LEU A 202 -16.69 26.97 -3.53
CA LEU A 202 -15.35 27.26 -2.99
C LEU A 202 -15.39 28.48 -2.05
N LEU A 203 -16.15 29.53 -2.36
CA LEU A 203 -16.31 30.68 -1.46
C LEU A 203 -16.89 30.25 -0.10
N LYS A 204 -17.90 29.39 -0.11
CA LYS A 204 -18.48 28.80 1.12
C LYS A 204 -17.47 27.90 1.84
N LEU A 205 -16.67 27.13 1.11
CA LEU A 205 -15.64 26.24 1.68
C LEU A 205 -14.57 27.01 2.45
N TYR A 206 -14.17 28.19 1.95
CA TYR A 206 -13.23 29.09 2.60
C TYR A 206 -13.90 30.06 3.60
N GLY A 207 -15.20 29.88 3.88
CA GLY A 207 -15.93 30.64 4.89
C GLY A 207 -16.25 32.09 4.49
N PHE A 208 -16.21 32.43 3.20
CA PHE A 208 -16.44 33.78 2.71
C PHE A 208 -17.87 33.95 2.19
N ASN A 209 -18.73 34.56 3.00
CA ASN A 209 -20.19 34.58 2.79
C ASN A 209 -20.71 35.94 2.27
N LYS A 210 -19.90 36.73 1.56
CA LYS A 210 -20.39 37.98 0.96
C LYS A 210 -21.14 37.68 -0.36
N LEU A 211 -22.32 38.27 -0.52
CA LEU A 211 -23.10 38.10 -1.74
C LEU A 211 -22.39 38.80 -2.92
N GLY A 212 -22.18 38.10 -4.04
CA GLY A 212 -21.52 38.65 -5.24
C GLY A 212 -20.00 38.81 -5.15
N SER A 213 -19.35 38.18 -4.15
CA SER A 213 -17.88 38.11 -4.12
C SER A 213 -17.34 36.98 -5.01
N THR A 214 -16.14 37.18 -5.54
CA THR A 214 -15.40 36.21 -6.36
C THR A 214 -14.19 35.67 -5.60
N LEU A 215 -13.67 34.52 -6.02
CA LEU A 215 -12.47 33.90 -5.45
C LEU A 215 -11.26 34.85 -5.51
N ASP A 216 -11.13 35.63 -6.58
CA ASP A 216 -10.04 36.60 -6.73
C ASP A 216 -10.15 37.75 -5.71
N LYS A 217 -11.36 38.20 -5.38
CA LYS A 217 -11.59 39.21 -4.33
C LYS A 217 -11.28 38.66 -2.95
N LEU A 218 -11.63 37.39 -2.68
CA LEU A 218 -11.28 36.69 -1.44
C LEU A 218 -9.76 36.60 -1.31
N LYS A 219 -9.08 36.16 -2.37
CA LYS A 219 -7.62 36.04 -2.39
C LYS A 219 -6.94 37.39 -2.12
N GLN A 220 -7.38 38.45 -2.80
CA GLN A 220 -6.86 39.80 -2.57
C GLN A 220 -7.13 40.31 -1.14
N ALA A 221 -8.28 39.96 -0.55
CA ALA A 221 -8.59 40.33 0.84
C ALA A 221 -7.70 39.61 1.86
N ILE A 222 -7.35 38.34 1.62
CA ILE A 222 -6.42 37.56 2.45
C ILE A 222 -5.00 38.11 2.32
N GLU A 223 -4.57 38.46 1.10
CA GLU A 223 -3.26 39.07 0.86
C GLU A 223 -3.12 40.45 1.53
N LYS A 224 -4.19 41.28 1.49
CA LYS A 224 -4.21 42.60 2.12
C LYS A 224 -4.36 42.59 3.65
N SER A 225 -4.97 41.55 4.22
CA SER A 225 -5.15 41.43 5.68
C SER A 225 -3.94 40.81 6.39
N SER A 226 -2.97 40.29 5.64
CA SER A 226 -1.72 39.78 6.19
C SER A 226 -0.82 40.93 6.66
N LEU A 227 -0.72 41.10 7.99
CA LEU A 227 0.17 42.08 8.64
C LEU A 227 1.65 41.63 8.67
N THR A 228 1.96 40.46 8.11
CA THR A 228 3.31 39.89 8.09
C THR A 228 3.79 39.73 6.65
N SER A 229 5.08 39.97 6.40
CA SER A 229 5.69 39.90 5.06
C SER A 229 5.76 38.49 4.46
N THR A 230 5.32 37.45 5.19
CA THR A 230 5.40 36.05 4.78
C THR A 230 4.00 35.44 4.68
N ILE A 231 3.36 35.58 3.52
CA ILE A 231 2.07 34.96 3.21
C ILE A 231 2.33 33.50 2.82
N LYS A 232 1.65 32.56 3.49
CA LYS A 232 1.67 31.13 3.13
C LYS A 232 0.88 30.90 1.85
N LEU A 233 1.59 30.83 0.74
CA LEU A 233 1.03 30.75 -0.62
C LEU A 233 0.09 29.53 -0.78
N GLU A 234 0.39 28.43 -0.07
CA GLU A 234 -0.38 27.19 -0.07
C GLU A 234 -1.75 27.30 0.60
N SER A 235 -2.00 28.35 1.37
CA SER A 235 -3.28 28.58 2.06
C SER A 235 -4.24 29.48 1.29
N LEU A 236 -3.79 30.01 0.14
CA LEU A 236 -4.61 30.89 -0.69
C LEU A 236 -5.59 30.06 -1.52
N PRO A 237 -6.86 30.51 -1.63
CA PRO A 237 -7.81 29.88 -2.52
C PRO A 237 -7.35 30.01 -3.99
N PRO A 238 -7.74 29.07 -4.86
CA PRO A 238 -7.44 29.15 -6.29
C PRO A 238 -8.09 30.40 -6.90
N THR A 239 -7.52 30.89 -8.00
CA THR A 239 -8.13 31.99 -8.76
C THR A 239 -9.44 31.55 -9.40
N SER A 240 -10.35 32.49 -9.67
CA SER A 240 -11.64 32.19 -10.31
C SER A 240 -11.45 31.44 -11.63
N ALA A 241 -10.46 31.84 -12.44
CA ALA A 241 -10.11 31.18 -13.70
C ALA A 241 -9.58 29.74 -13.51
N ALA A 242 -8.72 29.50 -12.52
CA ALA A 242 -8.19 28.16 -12.25
C ALA A 242 -9.29 27.22 -11.72
N ALA A 243 -10.19 27.75 -10.88
CA ALA A 243 -11.36 27.01 -10.42
C ALA A 243 -12.28 26.64 -11.60
N ALA A 244 -12.62 27.59 -12.47
CA ALA A 244 -13.45 27.39 -13.66
C ALA A 244 -12.89 26.31 -14.60
N GLN A 245 -11.59 26.39 -14.95
CA GLN A 245 -10.94 25.40 -15.81
C GLN A 245 -10.95 24.00 -15.20
N HIS A 246 -10.75 23.88 -13.89
CA HIS A 246 -10.86 22.58 -13.23
C HIS A 246 -12.32 22.08 -13.23
N SER A 247 -13.32 22.95 -13.07
CA SER A 247 -14.74 22.59 -13.15
C SER A 247 -15.09 21.97 -14.48
N LEU A 248 -14.72 22.65 -15.57
CA LEU A 248 -15.00 22.18 -16.92
C LEU A 248 -14.24 20.89 -17.25
N ARG A 249 -12.98 20.77 -16.81
CA ARG A 249 -12.19 19.55 -17.00
C ARG A 249 -12.79 18.36 -16.28
N ALA A 250 -13.22 18.55 -15.02
CA ALA A 250 -13.83 17.49 -14.24
C ALA A 250 -15.19 17.08 -14.83
N TYR A 251 -15.99 18.04 -15.28
CA TYR A 251 -17.25 17.80 -15.97
C TYR A 251 -17.04 16.97 -17.25
N HIS A 252 -16.10 17.37 -18.10
CA HIS A 252 -15.79 16.65 -19.34
C HIS A 252 -15.29 15.23 -19.07
N GLN A 253 -14.50 15.03 -18.01
CA GLN A 253 -14.00 13.69 -17.64
C GLN A 253 -15.15 12.76 -17.25
N VAL A 254 -16.12 13.26 -16.48
CA VAL A 254 -17.30 12.50 -16.04
C VAL A 254 -18.20 12.13 -17.22
N GLN A 255 -18.45 13.09 -18.13
CA GLN A 255 -19.22 12.83 -19.36
C GLN A 255 -18.53 11.79 -20.26
N SER A 256 -17.20 11.85 -20.39
CA SER A 256 -16.44 10.87 -21.19
C SER A 256 -16.43 9.47 -20.57
N THR A 257 -16.63 9.35 -19.26
CA THR A 257 -16.69 8.04 -18.60
C THR A 257 -18.07 7.42 -18.66
N ASP A 258 -19.15 8.19 -18.61
CA ASP A 258 -20.52 7.66 -18.71
C ASP A 258 -20.82 7.09 -20.11
N LEU A 259 -20.30 7.72 -21.18
CA LEU A 259 -20.39 7.18 -22.55
C LEU A 259 -19.63 5.86 -22.75
N ALA A 260 -18.66 5.54 -21.89
CA ALA A 260 -17.88 4.30 -21.99
C ALA A 260 -18.58 3.09 -21.33
N TRP A 261 -19.68 3.30 -20.60
CA TRP A 261 -20.44 2.24 -19.94
C TRP A 261 -21.74 1.87 -20.65
N GLU A 262 -22.16 2.59 -21.69
CA GLU A 262 -23.37 2.27 -22.47
C GLU A 262 -23.11 1.35 -23.70
N ASP A 263 -21.85 1.20 -24.14
CA ASP A 263 -21.48 0.36 -25.30
C ASP A 263 -20.87 -1.02 -24.90
N GLY A 264 -21.24 -1.57 -23.74
CA GLY A 264 -20.74 -2.86 -23.23
C GLY A 264 -21.83 -3.83 -22.78
#